data_AF-A0A2V6DIG7-F1
#
_entry.id   AF-A0A2V6DIG7-F1
#
_cell.length_a   1.000
_cell.length_b   1.000
_cell.length_c   1.000
_cell.angle_alpha   90.00
_cell.angle_beta   90.00
_cell.angle_gamma   90.00
#
_symmetry.space_group_name_H-M   'P 1'
#
loop_
_entity.id
_entity.type
_entity.pdbx_description
1 polymer ?
#
loop_
_entity_poly.entity_id
_entity_poly.type
_entity_poly.pdbx_seq_one_letter_code
_entity_poly.pdbx_strand_id
1 'polypeptide(L)'
;MSVLFSTAFSFAISMTLRPRSPSSALALALACFALLPCARATDLESVVTGNNTADGSGVLVSRTTGISNTGIGFQALNRDTTGSNNTACGFEALISNTSGNSNTATGLNALQKNTTASSNTANGFDALFSNTIGGSNTATGANALFSNSTGSSNTAVGVNALSRNTTANDNTAMGREALSSNTTGQANTAVGRDALADNTTGGANTATGDGALSSNTTGNNNTASGAFTLSRNTTGNENTATGVQALDSNTTGSFNTAMGRSALLLNTEGGHNTAVGNSAMVHNSTGSNNTTTGDSALFANTTGGDNTATGRFALFSNTTGSFNTATGSRALNDNTEGISNTATGEEALTGNTTGNDNTATGVAALTRNTTGGDNTATGFDTLGFNTTGVENTATGRDALVNNTTGNDNTASGFQALSANTTGANNIALGSKAGSNLTTGNNNIDIGAVGAAGESNKIRIGTGGTQNGAFIAGISGVMVANGVGVIVNSNGKLGTVVSSARFKEAIKPMDKASEAILALKPVTFRYKEELDPDKIPQFGLIAEEVEKVNPDLVVRDEDGKVNSVRYEAVNAMLLNEFLKAHRKLQEQETTIERQQKEIEALTAGLQKVTARVEAGNSIPRVVSGN
;
A
#
# COMPACT_ATOMS: atom_id res chain seq x y z
N MET A 1 -51.83 23.58 -43.13
CA MET A 1 -50.89 22.80 -43.97
C MET A 1 -51.50 21.41 -44.11
N SER A 2 -51.52 20.81 -45.30
CA SER A 2 -52.53 19.80 -45.65
C SER A 2 -51.94 18.58 -46.37
N VAL A 3 -51.97 17.41 -45.72
CA VAL A 3 -51.73 16.06 -46.27
C VAL A 3 -52.60 15.12 -45.42
N LEU A 4 -53.69 14.46 -45.85
CA LEU A 4 -53.93 13.47 -46.92
C LEU A 4 -53.15 12.15 -46.79
N PHE A 5 -53.83 11.08 -46.38
CA PHE A 5 -53.76 9.82 -47.13
C PHE A 5 -55.05 9.00 -46.98
N SER A 6 -55.33 8.16 -47.98
CA SER A 6 -56.49 7.28 -48.05
C SER A 6 -56.08 5.96 -48.69
N THR A 7 -56.53 4.84 -48.12
CA THR A 7 -56.57 3.53 -48.78
C THR A 7 -57.85 2.81 -48.36
N ALA A 8 -58.75 2.57 -49.31
CA ALA A 8 -59.87 1.67 -49.13
C ALA A 8 -59.46 0.23 -49.50
N PHE A 9 -60.16 -0.75 -48.94
CA PHE A 9 -60.22 -2.09 -49.53
C PHE A 9 -61.68 -2.46 -49.77
N SER A 10 -61.95 -3.14 -50.88
CA SER A 10 -63.31 -3.40 -51.37
C SER A 10 -63.55 -4.89 -51.51
N PHE A 11 -64.77 -5.32 -51.18
CA PHE A 11 -65.32 -6.59 -51.63
C PHE A 11 -66.78 -6.37 -52.05
N ALA A 12 -67.17 -6.98 -53.17
CA ALA A 12 -68.49 -6.85 -53.80
C ALA A 12 -68.88 -8.20 -54.41
N ILE A 13 -70.00 -8.24 -55.16
CA ILE A 13 -70.67 -9.42 -55.77
C ILE A 13 -71.57 -10.14 -54.74
N SER A 14 -72.87 -10.42 -54.98
CA SER A 14 -73.71 -10.15 -56.17
C SER A 14 -75.15 -9.75 -55.85
N MET A 15 -75.90 -9.37 -56.89
CA MET A 15 -77.32 -8.97 -56.85
C MET A 15 -78.30 -10.15 -56.72
N THR A 16 -79.47 -9.88 -56.13
CA THR A 16 -80.76 -10.06 -56.83
C THR A 16 -81.73 -8.95 -56.44
N LEU A 17 -82.36 -8.28 -57.43
CA LEU A 17 -83.30 -7.17 -57.24
C LEU A 17 -84.75 -7.57 -57.57
N ARG A 18 -85.71 -7.19 -56.72
CA ARG A 18 -87.07 -6.80 -57.13
C ARG A 18 -87.60 -5.66 -56.24
N PRO A 19 -88.49 -4.77 -56.75
CA PRO A 19 -88.62 -3.42 -56.22
C PRO A 19 -89.78 -3.21 -55.25
N ARG A 20 -89.56 -2.35 -54.24
CA ARG A 20 -90.59 -1.53 -53.58
C ARG A 20 -90.02 -0.17 -53.20
N SER A 21 -90.69 0.88 -53.65
CA SER A 21 -90.57 2.26 -53.13
C SER A 21 -91.57 2.48 -51.97
N PRO A 22 -91.50 3.59 -51.21
CA PRO A 22 -90.36 4.49 -50.97
C PRO A 22 -89.96 4.52 -49.47
N SER A 23 -88.79 5.05 -49.13
CA SER A 23 -88.36 5.22 -47.73
C SER A 23 -87.94 6.66 -47.42
N SER A 24 -88.87 7.42 -46.84
CA SER A 24 -88.68 8.77 -46.27
C SER A 24 -87.62 8.84 -45.15
N ALA A 25 -87.18 7.69 -44.62
CA ALA A 25 -86.17 7.58 -43.57
C ALA A 25 -84.86 8.30 -43.89
N LEU A 26 -84.38 8.28 -45.14
CA LEU A 26 -83.11 8.94 -45.48
C LEU A 26 -83.23 10.47 -45.49
N ALA A 27 -84.35 10.99 -46.02
CA ALA A 27 -84.65 12.43 -45.96
C ALA A 27 -84.85 12.92 -44.53
N LEU A 28 -85.51 12.12 -43.68
CA LEU A 28 -85.70 12.43 -42.27
C LEU A 28 -84.36 12.39 -41.51
N ALA A 29 -83.47 11.44 -41.79
CA ALA A 29 -82.15 11.36 -41.18
C ALA A 29 -81.29 12.60 -41.48
N LEU A 30 -81.26 13.07 -42.74
CA LEU A 30 -80.56 14.33 -43.07
C LEU A 30 -81.24 15.56 -42.46
N ALA A 31 -82.59 15.59 -42.38
CA ALA A 31 -83.31 16.67 -41.69
C ALA A 31 -83.01 16.71 -40.18
N CYS A 32 -82.85 15.56 -39.53
CA CYS A 32 -82.45 15.49 -38.12
C CYS A 32 -81.05 16.09 -37.89
N PHE A 33 -80.08 15.85 -38.78
CA PHE A 33 -78.77 16.50 -38.67
C PHE A 33 -78.81 18.01 -38.90
N ALA A 34 -79.77 18.53 -39.67
CA ALA A 34 -79.98 19.96 -39.87
C ALA A 34 -80.78 20.64 -38.73
N LEU A 35 -81.39 19.86 -37.82
CA LEU A 35 -82.19 20.33 -36.69
C LEU A 35 -81.57 20.03 -35.32
N LEU A 36 -80.40 19.40 -35.27
CA LEU A 36 -79.58 19.38 -34.06
C LEU A 36 -79.18 20.83 -33.72
N PRO A 37 -79.45 21.33 -32.51
CA PRO A 37 -78.90 22.61 -32.10
C PRO A 37 -77.38 22.50 -32.10
N CYS A 38 -76.70 23.39 -32.83
CA CYS A 38 -75.25 23.55 -32.67
C CYS A 38 -74.98 23.94 -31.21
N ALA A 39 -74.40 23.03 -30.44
CA ALA A 39 -74.04 23.23 -29.04
C ALA A 39 -72.90 24.25 -28.93
N ARG A 40 -73.24 25.53 -29.08
CA ARG A 40 -72.43 26.66 -28.67
C ARG A 40 -72.61 26.83 -27.16
N ALA A 41 -71.50 26.93 -26.43
CA ALA A 41 -71.54 27.48 -25.09
C ALA A 41 -72.12 28.90 -25.18
N THR A 42 -73.16 29.16 -24.40
CA THR A 42 -73.72 30.50 -24.19
C THR A 42 -73.03 31.11 -22.97
N ASP A 43 -72.49 32.31 -23.12
CA ASP A 43 -71.91 33.04 -21.99
C ASP A 43 -72.93 33.17 -20.85
N LEU A 44 -72.51 32.84 -19.63
CA LEU A 44 -73.37 32.88 -18.46
C LEU A 44 -73.73 34.34 -18.12
N GLU A 45 -74.97 34.63 -17.69
CA GLU A 45 -75.52 35.99 -17.57
C GLU A 45 -74.94 36.86 -16.43
N SER A 46 -73.70 36.61 -16.02
CA SER A 46 -72.90 37.42 -15.10
C SER A 46 -71.57 37.77 -15.77
N VAL A 47 -71.53 38.89 -16.50
CA VAL A 47 -70.28 39.40 -17.11
C VAL A 47 -69.33 39.87 -16.00
N VAL A 48 -68.47 38.97 -15.52
CA VAL A 48 -67.45 39.29 -14.53
C VAL A 48 -66.39 40.15 -15.22
N THR A 49 -66.40 41.44 -14.92
CA THR A 49 -65.57 42.45 -15.59
C THR A 49 -64.08 42.12 -15.51
N GLY A 50 -63.31 42.43 -16.56
CA GLY A 50 -61.87 42.20 -16.60
C GLY A 50 -61.44 40.87 -17.20
N ASN A 51 -62.16 40.36 -18.21
CA ASN A 51 -61.90 39.07 -18.87
C ASN A 51 -61.93 37.86 -17.92
N ASN A 52 -62.71 37.95 -16.83
CA ASN A 52 -62.85 36.88 -15.86
C ASN A 52 -63.93 35.88 -16.30
N THR A 53 -63.69 34.59 -16.09
CA THR A 53 -64.64 33.49 -16.35
C THR A 53 -65.09 32.87 -15.03
N ALA A 54 -66.40 32.71 -14.84
CA ALA A 54 -66.99 32.12 -13.65
C ALA A 54 -68.10 31.13 -14.03
N ASP A 55 -67.95 29.86 -13.64
CA ASP A 55 -68.98 28.82 -13.80
C ASP A 55 -69.20 28.06 -12.48
N GLY A 56 -70.47 27.93 -12.08
CA GLY A 56 -70.88 27.29 -10.83
C GLY A 56 -71.06 28.24 -9.63
N SER A 57 -71.41 27.65 -8.47
CA SER A 57 -71.97 28.39 -7.34
C SER A 57 -70.90 28.98 -6.42
N GLY A 58 -71.03 30.27 -6.09
CA GLY A 58 -70.12 30.98 -5.20
C GLY A 58 -68.74 31.28 -5.80
N VAL A 59 -68.58 31.16 -7.13
CA VAL A 59 -67.35 31.50 -7.84
C VAL A 59 -67.26 33.02 -8.04
N LEU A 60 -66.07 33.61 -7.77
CA LEU A 60 -65.76 35.03 -8.03
C LEU A 60 -66.83 36.05 -7.55
N VAL A 61 -67.49 35.79 -6.41
CA VAL A 61 -68.53 36.66 -5.82
C VAL A 61 -67.98 37.83 -5.00
N SER A 62 -66.70 37.81 -4.64
CA SER A 62 -65.97 38.97 -4.15
C SER A 62 -65.84 40.02 -5.26
N ARG A 63 -65.91 41.31 -4.89
CA ARG A 63 -65.66 42.41 -5.85
C ARG A 63 -64.16 42.51 -6.14
N THR A 64 -63.68 41.69 -7.08
CA THR A 64 -62.30 41.73 -7.54
C THR A 64 -62.04 42.92 -8.49
N THR A 65 -60.88 43.55 -8.35
CA THR A 65 -60.28 44.38 -9.42
C THR A 65 -59.28 43.58 -10.27
N GLY A 66 -59.12 42.30 -9.96
CA GLY A 66 -58.27 41.36 -10.67
C GLY A 66 -58.84 40.97 -12.04
N ILE A 67 -57.96 40.58 -12.95
CA ILE A 67 -58.28 40.33 -14.36
C ILE A 67 -57.83 38.94 -14.82
N SER A 68 -58.46 38.44 -15.89
CA SER A 68 -58.10 37.19 -16.57
C SER A 68 -58.14 35.92 -15.69
N ASN A 69 -58.92 35.92 -14.61
CA ASN A 69 -59.12 34.75 -13.76
C ASN A 69 -60.16 33.79 -14.36
N THR A 70 -60.02 32.49 -14.12
CA THR A 70 -60.99 31.44 -14.51
C THR A 70 -61.34 30.58 -13.31
N GLY A 71 -62.57 30.68 -12.83
CA GLY A 71 -63.12 29.83 -11.76
C GLY A 71 -64.21 28.89 -12.28
N ILE A 72 -64.11 27.61 -11.96
CA ILE A 72 -65.08 26.57 -12.34
C ILE A 72 -65.33 25.64 -11.14
N GLY A 73 -66.59 25.51 -10.70
CA GLY A 73 -67.00 24.55 -9.67
C GLY A 73 -67.81 25.16 -8.53
N PHE A 74 -67.41 24.89 -7.28
CA PHE A 74 -68.09 25.39 -6.08
C PHE A 74 -67.11 26.18 -5.22
N GLN A 75 -67.42 27.46 -4.97
CA GLN A 75 -66.58 28.41 -4.22
C GLN A 75 -65.13 28.56 -4.74
N ALA A 76 -64.88 28.22 -6.02
CA ALA A 76 -63.59 28.49 -6.66
C ALA A 76 -63.32 30.00 -6.70
N LEU A 77 -62.14 30.45 -6.27
CA LEU A 77 -61.76 31.89 -6.20
C LEU A 77 -62.78 32.79 -5.43
N ASN A 78 -63.50 32.24 -4.44
CA ASN A 78 -64.60 32.94 -3.74
C ASN A 78 -64.23 34.30 -3.11
N ARG A 79 -62.97 34.48 -2.69
CA ARG A 79 -62.49 35.65 -1.93
C ARG A 79 -61.53 36.56 -2.68
N ASP A 80 -61.31 36.33 -3.99
CA ASP A 80 -60.35 37.09 -4.77
C ASP A 80 -60.72 38.59 -4.83
N THR A 81 -59.79 39.48 -4.50
CA THR A 81 -60.03 40.94 -4.45
C THR A 81 -59.15 41.73 -5.40
N THR A 82 -57.91 41.28 -5.65
CA THR A 82 -56.98 41.91 -6.60
C THR A 82 -56.13 40.93 -7.39
N GLY A 83 -56.24 39.62 -7.13
CA GLY A 83 -55.47 38.58 -7.81
C GLY A 83 -55.83 38.45 -9.29
N SER A 84 -54.83 38.27 -10.15
CA SER A 84 -55.02 38.23 -11.60
C SER A 84 -54.35 37.01 -12.25
N ASN A 85 -54.92 36.57 -13.38
CA ASN A 85 -54.47 35.42 -14.19
C ASN A 85 -54.53 34.06 -13.46
N ASN A 86 -55.38 33.91 -12.44
CA ASN A 86 -55.53 32.66 -11.69
C ASN A 86 -56.52 31.70 -12.37
N THR A 87 -56.22 30.41 -12.38
CA THR A 87 -57.14 29.34 -12.81
C THR A 87 -57.48 28.45 -11.61
N ALA A 88 -58.77 28.18 -11.38
CA ALA A 88 -59.26 27.36 -10.28
C ALA A 88 -60.43 26.46 -10.72
N CYS A 89 -60.21 25.15 -10.78
CA CYS A 89 -61.20 24.16 -11.23
C CYS A 89 -61.41 23.09 -10.15
N GLY A 90 -62.51 23.20 -9.39
CA GLY A 90 -62.86 22.23 -8.35
C GLY A 90 -63.81 22.75 -7.27
N PHE A 91 -63.96 21.93 -6.23
CA PHE A 91 -64.60 22.35 -4.97
C PHE A 91 -63.55 23.09 -4.12
N GLU A 92 -63.84 24.33 -3.74
CA GLU A 92 -63.01 25.22 -2.91
C GLU A 92 -61.58 25.51 -3.43
N ALA A 93 -61.32 25.27 -4.72
CA ALA A 93 -60.05 25.58 -5.36
C ALA A 93 -59.73 27.09 -5.29
N LEU A 94 -58.57 27.46 -4.75
CA LEU A 94 -58.19 28.86 -4.48
C LEU A 94 -59.21 29.69 -3.64
N ILE A 95 -60.10 29.07 -2.86
CA ILE A 95 -61.18 29.78 -2.13
C ILE A 95 -60.69 30.98 -1.30
N SER A 96 -59.49 30.90 -0.70
CA SER A 96 -58.94 31.95 0.17
C SER A 96 -58.13 33.04 -0.53
N ASN A 97 -57.91 32.95 -1.85
CA ASN A 97 -57.04 33.88 -2.56
C ASN A 97 -57.59 35.30 -2.41
N THR A 98 -56.73 36.27 -2.13
CA THR A 98 -57.11 37.70 -2.09
C THR A 98 -56.32 38.50 -3.13
N SER A 99 -54.99 38.36 -3.13
CA SER A 99 -54.09 39.11 -4.03
C SER A 99 -53.05 38.26 -4.75
N GLY A 100 -53.12 36.93 -4.64
CA GLY A 100 -52.23 36.01 -5.35
C GLY A 100 -52.47 36.04 -6.86
N ASN A 101 -51.41 35.98 -7.66
CA ASN A 101 -51.46 36.08 -9.13
C ASN A 101 -50.92 34.83 -9.81
N SER A 102 -51.39 34.56 -11.03
CA SER A 102 -50.85 33.52 -11.92
C SER A 102 -50.83 32.10 -11.31
N ASN A 103 -51.72 31.82 -10.35
CA ASN A 103 -51.83 30.49 -9.75
C ASN A 103 -52.74 29.58 -10.59
N THR A 104 -52.45 28.27 -10.63
CA THR A 104 -53.32 27.25 -11.23
C THR A 104 -53.67 26.20 -10.20
N ALA A 105 -54.97 25.94 -9.99
CA ALA A 105 -55.48 24.90 -9.10
C ALA A 105 -56.52 24.03 -9.83
N THR A 106 -56.32 22.72 -9.80
CA THR A 106 -57.25 21.73 -10.35
C THR A 106 -57.40 20.58 -9.36
N GLY A 107 -58.61 20.38 -8.86
CA GLY A 107 -58.91 19.38 -7.82
C GLY A 107 -59.67 19.96 -6.62
N LEU A 108 -60.12 19.08 -5.74
CA LEU A 108 -60.81 19.44 -4.50
C LEU A 108 -59.79 20.04 -3.51
N ASN A 109 -60.13 21.21 -2.96
CA ASN A 109 -59.32 22.03 -2.05
C ASN A 109 -57.90 22.40 -2.55
N ALA A 110 -57.62 22.30 -3.85
CA ALA A 110 -56.31 22.66 -4.40
C ALA A 110 -56.01 24.14 -4.12
N LEU A 111 -54.89 24.42 -3.44
CA LEU A 111 -54.51 25.76 -2.95
C LEU A 111 -55.58 26.44 -2.05
N GLN A 112 -56.38 25.69 -1.29
CA GLN A 112 -57.51 26.23 -0.49
C GLN A 112 -57.15 27.44 0.39
N LYS A 113 -55.99 27.41 1.07
CA LYS A 113 -55.58 28.47 2.02
C LYS A 113 -54.69 29.56 1.41
N ASN A 114 -54.45 29.54 0.09
CA ASN A 114 -53.62 30.54 -0.58
C ASN A 114 -54.21 31.94 -0.35
N THR A 115 -53.45 32.92 0.13
CA THR A 115 -53.95 34.28 0.34
C THR A 115 -53.30 35.27 -0.61
N THR A 116 -51.98 35.41 -0.53
CA THR A 116 -51.21 36.40 -1.30
C THR A 116 -50.17 35.78 -2.23
N ALA A 117 -49.90 34.47 -2.10
CA ALA A 117 -48.86 33.81 -2.88
C ALA A 117 -49.20 33.73 -4.38
N SER A 118 -48.17 33.75 -5.21
CA SER A 118 -48.28 33.82 -6.66
C SER A 118 -47.47 32.74 -7.38
N SER A 119 -47.81 32.47 -8.64
CA SER A 119 -47.14 31.53 -9.53
C SER A 119 -47.14 30.06 -9.07
N ASN A 120 -48.09 29.66 -8.21
CA ASN A 120 -48.20 28.26 -7.77
C ASN A 120 -49.05 27.41 -8.72
N THR A 121 -48.67 26.15 -8.93
CA THR A 121 -49.46 25.15 -9.67
C THR A 121 -49.82 23.99 -8.75
N ALA A 122 -51.10 23.64 -8.65
CA ALA A 122 -51.61 22.56 -7.80
C ALA A 122 -52.62 21.68 -8.56
N ASN A 123 -52.28 20.42 -8.79
CA ASN A 123 -53.11 19.47 -9.54
C ASN A 123 -53.34 18.18 -8.75
N GLY A 124 -54.45 18.09 -8.03
CA GLY A 124 -54.78 16.95 -7.19
C GLY A 124 -55.71 17.30 -6.03
N PHE A 125 -56.22 16.27 -5.35
CA PHE A 125 -56.91 16.38 -4.06
C PHE A 125 -55.94 16.96 -3.01
N ASP A 126 -56.37 18.02 -2.30
CA ASP A 126 -55.61 18.74 -1.27
C ASP A 126 -54.16 19.14 -1.67
N ALA A 127 -53.90 19.32 -2.98
CA ALA A 127 -52.58 19.75 -3.47
C ALA A 127 -52.30 21.21 -3.04
N LEU A 128 -51.13 21.46 -2.42
CA LEU A 128 -50.76 22.76 -1.81
C LEU A 128 -51.81 23.33 -0.83
N PHE A 129 -52.62 22.48 -0.20
CA PHE A 129 -53.76 22.83 0.65
C PHE A 129 -53.50 23.97 1.66
N SER A 130 -52.38 23.90 2.39
CA SER A 130 -52.06 24.84 3.48
C SER A 130 -51.30 26.09 3.05
N ASN A 131 -50.94 26.23 1.77
CA ASN A 131 -50.07 27.31 1.30
C ASN A 131 -50.70 28.67 1.57
N THR A 132 -49.99 29.62 2.17
CA THR A 132 -50.54 30.98 2.42
C THR A 132 -49.78 32.03 1.62
N ILE A 133 -48.45 32.04 1.74
CA ILE A 133 -47.55 33.05 1.17
C ILE A 133 -46.47 32.44 0.25
N GLY A 134 -46.22 31.12 0.36
CA GLY A 134 -45.20 30.41 -0.43
C GLY A 134 -45.43 30.49 -1.95
N GLY A 135 -44.46 31.04 -2.69
CA GLY A 135 -44.59 31.30 -4.13
C GLY A 135 -43.86 30.31 -5.03
N SER A 136 -44.22 30.28 -6.31
CA SER A 136 -43.54 29.48 -7.36
C SER A 136 -43.48 27.97 -7.09
N ASN A 137 -44.39 27.41 -6.29
CA ASN A 137 -44.43 25.98 -5.99
C ASN A 137 -45.23 25.20 -7.05
N THR A 138 -44.81 23.97 -7.37
CA THR A 138 -45.54 23.03 -8.23
C THR A 138 -45.90 21.78 -7.44
N ALA A 139 -47.17 21.43 -7.37
CA ALA A 139 -47.70 20.23 -6.73
C ALA A 139 -48.58 19.45 -7.71
N THR A 140 -48.33 18.16 -7.91
CA THR A 140 -49.15 17.28 -8.74
C THR A 140 -49.27 15.90 -8.09
N GLY A 141 -50.50 15.50 -7.78
CA GLY A 141 -50.80 14.30 -6.98
C GLY A 141 -51.57 14.65 -5.71
N ALA A 142 -52.25 13.65 -5.12
CA ALA A 142 -52.98 13.84 -3.87
C ALA A 142 -52.02 14.17 -2.71
N ASN A 143 -52.37 15.18 -1.91
CA ASN A 143 -51.61 15.69 -0.77
C ASN A 143 -50.19 16.20 -1.09
N ALA A 144 -49.85 16.42 -2.37
CA ALA A 144 -48.55 16.97 -2.75
C ALA A 144 -48.39 18.39 -2.15
N LEU A 145 -47.30 18.63 -1.40
CA LEU A 145 -47.06 19.88 -0.66
C LEU A 145 -48.19 20.30 0.33
N PHE A 146 -48.98 19.35 0.85
CA PHE A 146 -50.17 19.59 1.70
C PHE A 146 -49.96 20.62 2.84
N SER A 147 -48.87 20.51 3.59
CA SER A 147 -48.60 21.31 4.80
C SER A 147 -47.87 22.63 4.54
N ASN A 148 -47.44 22.89 3.30
CA ASN A 148 -46.60 24.04 2.97
C ASN A 148 -47.31 25.33 3.39
N SER A 149 -46.63 26.26 4.04
CA SER A 149 -47.23 27.54 4.46
C SER A 149 -46.51 28.73 3.82
N THR A 150 -45.19 28.79 3.98
CA THR A 150 -44.33 29.87 3.44
C THR A 150 -43.23 29.36 2.52
N GLY A 151 -43.01 28.04 2.43
CA GLY A 151 -42.01 27.45 1.55
C GLY A 151 -42.22 27.83 0.08
N SER A 152 -41.16 28.17 -0.64
CA SER A 152 -41.22 28.67 -2.02
C SER A 152 -40.30 27.88 -2.96
N SER A 153 -40.57 27.94 -4.26
CA SER A 153 -39.82 27.25 -5.32
C SER A 153 -39.81 25.71 -5.24
N ASN A 154 -40.69 25.10 -4.44
CA ASN A 154 -40.70 23.64 -4.27
C ASN A 154 -41.47 22.94 -5.40
N THR A 155 -40.96 21.80 -5.88
CA THR A 155 -41.64 20.92 -6.84
C THR A 155 -41.96 19.58 -6.19
N ALA A 156 -43.22 19.15 -6.25
CA ALA A 156 -43.72 17.89 -5.68
C ALA A 156 -44.62 17.16 -6.69
N VAL A 157 -44.17 16.01 -7.19
CA VAL A 157 -44.88 15.22 -8.22
C VAL A 157 -45.02 13.78 -7.73
N GLY A 158 -46.19 13.45 -7.18
CA GLY A 158 -46.50 12.14 -6.60
C GLY A 158 -47.47 12.25 -5.42
N VAL A 159 -48.09 11.12 -5.05
CA VAL A 159 -48.96 11.06 -3.87
C VAL A 159 -48.12 11.24 -2.60
N ASN A 160 -48.57 12.13 -1.71
CA ASN A 160 -47.91 12.55 -0.47
C ASN A 160 -46.48 13.14 -0.66
N ALA A 161 -46.06 13.45 -1.89
CA ALA A 161 -44.75 14.03 -2.17
C ALA A 161 -44.56 15.37 -1.43
N LEU A 162 -43.48 15.50 -0.66
CA LEU A 162 -43.15 16.70 0.12
C LEU A 162 -44.29 17.19 1.05
N SER A 163 -45.17 16.29 1.49
CA SER A 163 -46.46 16.63 2.10
C SER A 163 -46.38 17.32 3.47
N ARG A 164 -45.30 17.14 4.25
CA ARG A 164 -45.11 17.76 5.57
C ARG A 164 -44.26 19.04 5.56
N ASN A 165 -43.84 19.53 4.38
CA ASN A 165 -43.07 20.76 4.26
C ASN A 165 -43.82 21.92 4.90
N THR A 166 -43.15 22.80 5.64
CA THR A 166 -43.81 23.98 6.21
C THR A 166 -43.20 25.27 5.66
N THR A 167 -41.91 25.47 5.88
CA THR A 167 -41.20 26.73 5.57
C THR A 167 -39.97 26.55 4.70
N ALA A 168 -39.70 25.33 4.19
CA ALA A 168 -38.50 25.06 3.41
C ALA A 168 -38.65 25.41 1.92
N ASN A 169 -37.54 25.76 1.28
CA ASN A 169 -37.49 26.24 -0.10
C ASN A 169 -36.67 25.32 -1.00
N ASP A 170 -36.89 25.49 -2.31
CA ASP A 170 -36.04 24.97 -3.40
C ASP A 170 -35.89 23.44 -3.42
N ASN A 171 -36.83 22.70 -2.82
CA ASN A 171 -36.84 21.25 -2.83
C ASN A 171 -37.55 20.68 -4.07
N THR A 172 -37.01 19.59 -4.63
CA THR A 172 -37.66 18.79 -5.67
C THR A 172 -37.96 17.39 -5.15
N ALA A 173 -39.20 16.93 -5.25
CA ALA A 173 -39.67 15.62 -4.84
C ALA A 173 -40.51 14.98 -5.97
N MET A 174 -40.03 13.88 -6.55
CA MET A 174 -40.67 13.19 -7.67
C MET A 174 -40.79 11.69 -7.36
N GLY A 175 -41.99 11.25 -7.01
CA GLY A 175 -42.30 9.90 -6.59
C GLY A 175 -43.36 9.87 -5.48
N ARG A 176 -43.94 8.69 -5.24
CA ARG A 176 -44.81 8.47 -4.06
C ARG A 176 -43.96 8.62 -2.81
N GLU A 177 -44.44 9.39 -1.83
CA GLU A 177 -43.81 9.61 -0.51
C GLU A 177 -42.36 10.16 -0.53
N ALA A 178 -41.88 10.60 -1.70
CA ALA A 178 -40.61 11.31 -1.85
C ALA A 178 -40.57 12.57 -0.96
N LEU A 179 -39.51 12.70 -0.16
CA LEU A 179 -39.23 13.82 0.75
C LEU A 179 -40.40 14.13 1.72
N SER A 180 -41.23 13.14 2.03
CA SER A 180 -42.57 13.37 2.62
C SER A 180 -42.57 13.93 4.04
N SER A 181 -41.57 13.62 4.87
CA SER A 181 -41.46 14.15 6.25
C SER A 181 -40.76 15.49 6.38
N ASN A 182 -40.24 16.06 5.29
CA ASN A 182 -39.42 17.28 5.34
C ASN A 182 -40.22 18.43 5.93
N THR A 183 -39.66 19.19 6.87
CA THR A 183 -40.32 20.35 7.48
C THR A 183 -39.60 21.64 7.12
N THR A 184 -38.29 21.68 7.36
CA THR A 184 -37.44 22.87 7.17
C THR A 184 -36.18 22.62 6.32
N GLY A 185 -35.90 21.37 5.92
CA GLY A 185 -34.76 21.03 5.07
C GLY A 185 -34.87 21.65 3.67
N GLN A 186 -33.83 22.38 3.23
CA GLN A 186 -33.85 23.16 1.99
C GLN A 186 -32.96 22.55 0.89
N ALA A 187 -33.25 22.89 -0.37
CA ALA A 187 -32.44 22.52 -1.54
C ALA A 187 -32.22 21.01 -1.74
N ASN A 188 -33.12 20.15 -1.24
CA ASN A 188 -33.04 18.71 -1.43
C ASN A 188 -33.67 18.27 -2.76
N THR A 189 -33.07 17.28 -3.42
CA THR A 189 -33.64 16.62 -4.61
C THR A 189 -33.90 15.16 -4.31
N ALA A 190 -35.15 14.71 -4.41
CA ALA A 190 -35.60 13.35 -4.18
C ALA A 190 -36.35 12.83 -5.42
N VAL A 191 -35.80 11.86 -6.14
CA VAL A 191 -36.36 11.28 -7.37
C VAL A 191 -36.43 9.77 -7.24
N GLY A 192 -37.60 9.26 -6.89
CA GLY A 192 -37.84 7.85 -6.59
C GLY A 192 -38.99 7.69 -5.59
N ARG A 193 -39.53 6.47 -5.49
CA ARG A 193 -40.44 6.13 -4.40
C ARG A 193 -39.64 6.15 -3.08
N ASP A 194 -40.20 6.81 -2.08
CA ASP A 194 -39.70 6.88 -0.69
C ASP A 194 -38.27 7.44 -0.56
N ALA A 195 -37.76 8.13 -1.59
CA ALA A 195 -36.47 8.82 -1.56
C ALA A 195 -36.51 9.98 -0.55
N LEU A 196 -35.54 10.06 0.37
CA LEU A 196 -35.50 11.02 1.48
C LEU A 196 -36.80 11.08 2.34
N ALA A 197 -37.55 9.97 2.44
CA ALA A 197 -38.88 9.95 3.08
C ALA A 197 -38.92 10.49 4.52
N ASP A 198 -37.93 10.14 5.36
CA ASP A 198 -37.87 10.53 6.77
C ASP A 198 -37.13 11.86 7.02
N ASN A 199 -36.65 12.54 5.96
CA ASN A 199 -35.90 13.80 6.12
C ASN A 199 -36.75 14.82 6.86
N THR A 200 -36.17 15.55 7.81
CA THR A 200 -36.91 16.59 8.57
C THR A 200 -36.27 17.96 8.36
N THR A 201 -35.00 18.09 8.72
CA THR A 201 -34.23 19.35 8.66
C THR A 201 -32.98 19.28 7.79
N GLY A 202 -32.59 18.09 7.32
CA GLY A 202 -31.40 17.92 6.47
C GLY A 202 -31.53 18.69 5.15
N GLY A 203 -30.45 19.37 4.74
CA GLY A 203 -30.42 20.20 3.54
C GLY A 203 -29.39 19.76 2.50
N ALA A 204 -29.59 20.23 1.27
CA ALA A 204 -28.71 20.01 0.11
C ALA A 204 -28.43 18.52 -0.21
N ASN A 205 -29.33 17.59 0.16
CA ASN A 205 -29.19 16.18 -0.17
C ASN A 205 -29.77 15.87 -1.56
N THR A 206 -29.11 15.01 -2.33
CA THR A 206 -29.60 14.48 -3.62
C THR A 206 -29.80 12.98 -3.51
N ALA A 207 -31.02 12.50 -3.75
CA ALA A 207 -31.40 11.10 -3.68
C ALA A 207 -32.15 10.67 -4.95
N THR A 208 -31.51 9.88 -5.81
CA THR A 208 -32.09 9.39 -7.06
C THR A 208 -32.14 7.86 -7.03
N GLY A 209 -33.31 7.31 -6.74
CA GLY A 209 -33.56 5.86 -6.67
C GLY A 209 -34.65 5.47 -5.68
N ASP A 210 -35.08 4.21 -5.78
CA ASP A 210 -36.05 3.59 -4.86
C ASP A 210 -35.43 3.48 -3.46
N GLY A 211 -36.02 4.15 -2.45
CA GLY A 211 -35.50 4.16 -1.08
C GLY A 211 -34.12 4.82 -0.90
N ALA A 212 -33.66 5.65 -1.83
CA ALA A 212 -32.38 6.37 -1.68
C ALA A 212 -32.45 7.38 -0.52
N LEU A 213 -31.48 7.35 0.40
CA LEU A 213 -31.45 8.17 1.63
C LEU A 213 -32.76 8.12 2.46
N SER A 214 -33.53 7.02 2.40
CA SER A 214 -34.89 6.96 2.95
C SER A 214 -35.01 7.39 4.42
N SER A 215 -34.07 6.99 5.28
CA SER A 215 -34.09 7.27 6.72
C SER A 215 -33.19 8.44 7.17
N ASN A 216 -32.73 9.27 6.23
CA ASN A 216 -32.02 10.51 6.58
C ASN A 216 -32.95 11.39 7.39
N THR A 217 -32.52 11.90 8.56
CA THR A 217 -33.37 12.78 9.39
C THR A 217 -32.84 14.20 9.42
N THR A 218 -31.53 14.35 9.67
CA THR A 218 -30.84 15.65 9.79
C THR A 218 -29.51 15.74 9.02
N GLY A 219 -29.07 14.67 8.35
CA GLY A 219 -27.84 14.66 7.55
C GLY A 219 -27.92 15.59 6.33
N ASN A 220 -26.78 16.17 5.94
CA ASN A 220 -26.67 17.23 4.94
C ASN A 220 -25.64 16.90 3.85
N ASN A 221 -25.78 17.53 2.68
CA ASN A 221 -24.85 17.42 1.56
C ASN A 221 -24.62 15.98 1.04
N ASN A 222 -25.51 15.02 1.37
CA ASN A 222 -25.34 13.63 0.92
C ASN A 222 -25.86 13.46 -0.52
N THR A 223 -25.12 12.72 -1.34
CA THR A 223 -25.53 12.32 -2.70
C THR A 223 -25.69 10.82 -2.78
N ALA A 224 -26.88 10.33 -3.13
CA ALA A 224 -27.22 8.93 -3.28
C ALA A 224 -27.84 8.67 -4.66
N SER A 225 -27.23 7.78 -5.44
CA SER A 225 -27.70 7.41 -6.79
C SER A 225 -27.78 5.90 -6.96
N GLY A 226 -28.99 5.35 -6.95
CA GLY A 226 -29.28 3.92 -6.98
C GLY A 226 -30.39 3.50 -6.02
N ALA A 227 -30.89 2.28 -6.18
CA ALA A 227 -31.86 1.70 -5.24
C ALA A 227 -31.18 1.34 -3.91
N PHE A 228 -31.81 1.73 -2.80
CA PHE A 228 -31.33 1.55 -1.41
C PHE A 228 -29.91 2.09 -1.16
N THR A 229 -29.50 3.09 -1.93
CA THR A 229 -28.23 3.80 -1.72
C THR A 229 -28.34 4.73 -0.51
N LEU A 230 -27.41 4.62 0.45
CA LEU A 230 -27.44 5.34 1.73
C LEU A 230 -28.78 5.20 2.53
N SER A 231 -29.51 4.09 2.36
CA SER A 231 -30.92 4.01 2.82
C SER A 231 -31.11 4.23 4.32
N ARG A 232 -30.14 3.82 5.14
CA ARG A 232 -30.16 3.91 6.61
C ARG A 232 -29.44 5.12 7.20
N ASN A 233 -28.84 6.00 6.37
CA ASN A 233 -28.15 7.19 6.88
C ASN A 233 -29.11 8.00 7.74
N THR A 234 -28.76 8.38 8.97
CA THR A 234 -29.66 9.16 9.83
C THR A 234 -29.15 10.58 10.02
N THR A 235 -27.87 10.72 10.37
CA THR A 235 -27.23 12.01 10.66
C THR A 235 -25.87 12.20 9.97
N GLY A 236 -25.39 11.21 9.21
CA GLY A 236 -24.15 11.32 8.44
C GLY A 236 -24.21 12.42 7.38
N ASN A 237 -23.10 13.09 7.12
CA ASN A 237 -22.99 14.24 6.22
C ASN A 237 -21.94 14.02 5.14
N GLU A 238 -22.10 14.70 4.00
CA GLU A 238 -21.10 14.76 2.91
C GLU A 238 -20.72 13.37 2.35
N ASN A 239 -21.61 12.38 2.45
CA ASN A 239 -21.42 11.07 1.84
C ASN A 239 -21.85 11.08 0.37
N THR A 240 -21.01 10.56 -0.53
CA THR A 240 -21.30 10.42 -1.96
C THR A 240 -21.34 8.94 -2.35
N ALA A 241 -22.53 8.42 -2.60
CA ALA A 241 -22.79 7.01 -2.90
C ALA A 241 -23.45 6.84 -4.28
N THR A 242 -22.93 5.96 -5.11
CA THR A 242 -23.48 5.64 -6.44
C THR A 242 -23.37 4.14 -6.71
N GLY A 243 -24.52 3.51 -6.90
CA GLY A 243 -24.65 2.06 -7.05
C GLY A 243 -25.70 1.49 -6.09
N VAL A 244 -26.36 0.41 -6.52
CA VAL A 244 -27.36 -0.31 -5.72
C VAL A 244 -26.72 -0.75 -4.41
N GLN A 245 -27.34 -0.37 -3.28
CA GLN A 245 -26.87 -0.62 -1.92
C GLN A 245 -25.44 -0.12 -1.60
N ALA A 246 -24.94 0.90 -2.31
CA ALA A 246 -23.74 1.61 -1.85
C ALA A 246 -24.03 2.37 -0.55
N LEU A 247 -23.18 2.20 0.48
CA LEU A 247 -23.35 2.75 1.84
C LEU A 247 -24.73 2.49 2.51
N ASP A 248 -25.40 1.38 2.16
CA ASP A 248 -26.76 1.04 2.61
C ASP A 248 -26.94 1.10 4.14
N SER A 249 -25.94 0.62 4.90
CA SER A 249 -26.00 0.52 6.38
C SER A 249 -25.51 1.75 7.14
N ASN A 250 -25.01 2.79 6.45
CA ASN A 250 -24.42 3.95 7.10
C ASN A 250 -25.43 4.60 8.04
N THR A 251 -25.03 5.01 9.25
CA THR A 251 -25.94 5.70 10.18
C THR A 251 -25.42 7.11 10.47
N THR A 252 -24.19 7.20 10.98
CA THR A 252 -23.54 8.45 11.41
C THR A 252 -22.24 8.74 10.65
N GLY A 253 -21.67 7.74 9.96
CA GLY A 253 -20.46 7.89 9.14
C GLY A 253 -20.57 9.05 8.15
N SER A 254 -19.50 9.82 7.98
CA SER A 254 -19.49 11.06 7.21
C SER A 254 -18.26 11.14 6.30
N PHE A 255 -18.35 11.96 5.24
CA PHE A 255 -17.29 12.14 4.24
C PHE A 255 -16.90 10.85 3.47
N ASN A 256 -17.77 9.84 3.39
CA ASN A 256 -17.47 8.60 2.67
C ASN A 256 -17.86 8.71 1.18
N THR A 257 -17.01 8.18 0.29
CA THR A 257 -17.29 8.03 -1.14
C THR A 257 -17.41 6.55 -1.50
N ALA A 258 -18.55 6.11 -2.03
CA ALA A 258 -18.81 4.73 -2.42
C ALA A 258 -19.32 4.63 -3.86
N MET A 259 -18.55 4.04 -4.77
CA MET A 259 -18.89 3.93 -6.19
C MET A 259 -18.83 2.47 -6.66
N GLY A 260 -20.00 1.85 -6.76
CA GLY A 260 -20.16 0.44 -7.15
C GLY A 260 -21.35 -0.21 -6.46
N ARG A 261 -21.77 -1.38 -6.96
CA ARG A 261 -22.77 -2.20 -6.26
C ARG A 261 -22.18 -2.63 -4.91
N SER A 262 -22.93 -2.40 -3.83
CA SER A 262 -22.56 -2.81 -2.47
C SER A 262 -21.19 -2.29 -1.98
N ALA A 263 -20.69 -1.18 -2.53
CA ALA A 263 -19.50 -0.52 -2.01
C ALA A 263 -19.79 0.08 -0.61
N LEU A 264 -18.93 -0.19 0.38
CA LEU A 264 -19.12 0.20 1.79
C LEU A 264 -20.49 -0.24 2.38
N LEU A 265 -21.03 -1.38 1.94
CA LEU A 265 -22.39 -1.87 2.26
C LEU A 265 -22.74 -1.82 3.76
N LEU A 266 -21.84 -2.30 4.61
CA LEU A 266 -22.08 -2.50 6.06
C LEU A 266 -21.48 -1.39 6.94
N ASN A 267 -20.95 -0.31 6.35
CA ASN A 267 -20.41 0.83 7.11
C ASN A 267 -21.50 1.38 8.02
N THR A 268 -21.20 1.66 9.29
CA THR A 268 -22.16 2.27 10.21
C THR A 268 -21.67 3.66 10.64
N GLU A 269 -20.45 3.70 11.18
CA GLU A 269 -19.87 4.88 11.83
C GLU A 269 -18.56 5.34 11.17
N GLY A 270 -17.91 4.47 10.38
CA GLY A 270 -16.64 4.77 9.70
C GLY A 270 -16.73 6.01 8.81
N GLY A 271 -15.69 6.85 8.83
CA GLY A 271 -15.63 8.12 8.11
C GLY A 271 -14.42 8.24 7.18
N HIS A 272 -14.49 9.21 6.25
CA HIS A 272 -13.42 9.53 5.28
C HIS A 272 -12.96 8.33 4.41
N ASN A 273 -13.78 7.28 4.26
CA ASN A 273 -13.43 6.15 3.40
C ASN A 273 -13.79 6.42 1.94
N THR A 274 -12.92 6.02 1.01
CA THR A 274 -13.19 6.00 -0.43
C THR A 274 -13.18 4.55 -0.92
N ALA A 275 -14.26 4.08 -1.54
CA ALA A 275 -14.40 2.72 -2.05
C ALA A 275 -14.97 2.72 -3.47
N VAL A 276 -14.11 2.46 -4.46
CA VAL A 276 -14.47 2.42 -5.89
C VAL A 276 -14.33 1.00 -6.41
N GLY A 277 -15.45 0.33 -6.65
CA GLY A 277 -15.49 -1.05 -7.14
C GLY A 277 -16.76 -1.80 -6.73
N ASN A 278 -17.07 -2.86 -7.48
CA ASN A 278 -18.08 -3.82 -7.05
C ASN A 278 -17.60 -4.51 -5.76
N SER A 279 -18.45 -4.51 -4.72
CA SER A 279 -18.14 -5.09 -3.41
C SER A 279 -16.84 -4.58 -2.74
N ALA A 280 -16.39 -3.36 -3.05
CA ALA A 280 -15.26 -2.74 -2.32
C ALA A 280 -15.67 -2.42 -0.87
N MET A 281 -14.84 -2.79 0.12
CA MET A 281 -15.06 -2.54 1.55
C MET A 281 -16.44 -2.99 2.11
N VAL A 282 -16.99 -4.13 1.66
CA VAL A 282 -18.34 -4.58 2.06
C VAL A 282 -18.55 -4.65 3.57
N HIS A 283 -17.58 -5.18 4.32
CA HIS A 283 -17.75 -5.47 5.76
C HIS A 283 -17.31 -4.35 6.71
N ASN A 284 -16.86 -3.20 6.19
CA ASN A 284 -16.38 -2.10 7.03
C ASN A 284 -17.49 -1.67 7.96
N SER A 285 -17.22 -1.45 9.25
CA SER A 285 -18.23 -0.96 10.21
C SER A 285 -17.82 0.38 10.81
N THR A 286 -16.61 0.43 11.39
CA THR A 286 -16.04 1.63 12.03
C THR A 286 -14.67 2.03 11.46
N GLY A 287 -14.05 1.19 10.63
CA GLY A 287 -12.80 1.52 9.93
C GLY A 287 -12.90 2.84 9.16
N SER A 288 -11.87 3.67 9.23
CA SER A 288 -11.88 5.05 8.73
C SER A 288 -10.60 5.40 7.94
N ASN A 289 -10.65 6.47 7.15
CA ASN A 289 -9.54 6.95 6.29
C ASN A 289 -9.06 5.97 5.20
N ASN A 290 -9.77 4.86 4.93
CA ASN A 290 -9.31 3.86 3.97
C ASN A 290 -9.56 4.30 2.51
N THR A 291 -8.59 4.07 1.62
CA THR A 291 -8.70 4.39 0.19
C THR A 291 -8.62 3.12 -0.66
N THR A 292 -9.73 2.73 -1.28
CA THR A 292 -9.92 1.45 -1.96
C THR A 292 -10.38 1.64 -3.40
N THR A 293 -9.68 1.01 -4.35
CA THR A 293 -10.06 0.97 -5.77
C THR A 293 -9.83 -0.43 -6.34
N GLY A 294 -10.90 -1.19 -6.53
CA GLY A 294 -10.84 -2.55 -7.06
C GLY A 294 -12.11 -3.36 -6.77
N ASP A 295 -12.39 -4.34 -7.64
CA ASP A 295 -13.43 -5.34 -7.38
C ASP A 295 -13.04 -6.19 -6.16
N SER A 296 -13.92 -6.19 -5.15
CA SER A 296 -13.73 -6.83 -3.85
C SER A 296 -12.39 -6.50 -3.17
N ALA A 297 -11.87 -5.29 -3.37
CA ALA A 297 -10.72 -4.79 -2.61
C ALA A 297 -11.15 -4.43 -1.17
N LEU A 298 -10.27 -4.68 -0.20
CA LEU A 298 -10.47 -4.44 1.24
C LEU A 298 -11.79 -5.04 1.79
N PHE A 299 -12.23 -6.17 1.22
CA PHE A 299 -13.59 -6.71 1.34
C PHE A 299 -14.04 -7.08 2.76
N ALA A 300 -13.14 -7.67 3.55
CA ALA A 300 -13.43 -8.18 4.90
C ALA A 300 -13.17 -7.17 6.04
N ASN A 301 -12.67 -5.97 5.73
CA ASN A 301 -12.25 -5.00 6.75
C ASN A 301 -13.41 -4.66 7.66
N THR A 302 -13.21 -4.60 8.98
CA THR A 302 -14.26 -4.22 9.93
C THR A 302 -13.89 -2.92 10.63
N THR A 303 -12.74 -2.91 11.30
CA THR A 303 -12.27 -1.76 12.10
C THR A 303 -10.90 -1.22 11.65
N GLY A 304 -10.23 -1.87 10.69
CA GLY A 304 -8.94 -1.42 10.18
C GLY A 304 -9.01 -0.01 9.57
N GLY A 305 -8.01 0.83 9.87
CA GLY A 305 -7.93 2.23 9.45
C GLY A 305 -6.73 2.55 8.59
N ASP A 306 -6.81 3.67 7.87
CA ASP A 306 -5.70 4.27 7.13
C ASP A 306 -5.05 3.33 6.08
N ASN A 307 -5.79 2.32 5.59
CA ASN A 307 -5.29 1.40 4.56
C ASN A 307 -5.52 1.92 3.14
N THR A 308 -4.60 1.64 2.22
CA THR A 308 -4.75 1.89 0.78
C THR A 308 -4.78 0.56 0.03
N ALA A 309 -5.85 0.28 -0.74
CA ALA A 309 -6.07 -0.99 -1.44
C ALA A 309 -6.44 -0.77 -2.91
N THR A 310 -5.45 -0.81 -3.81
CA THR A 310 -5.62 -0.59 -5.26
C THR A 310 -5.33 -1.86 -6.05
N GLY A 311 -6.37 -2.49 -6.59
CA GLY A 311 -6.32 -3.74 -7.35
C GLY A 311 -7.39 -4.73 -6.94
N ARG A 312 -7.75 -5.67 -7.84
CA ARG A 312 -8.73 -6.72 -7.52
C ARG A 312 -8.19 -7.60 -6.38
N PHE A 313 -9.01 -7.80 -5.35
CA PHE A 313 -8.65 -8.52 -4.12
C PHE A 313 -7.42 -7.98 -3.37
N ALA A 314 -7.01 -6.72 -3.58
CA ALA A 314 -6.02 -6.07 -2.71
C ALA A 314 -6.56 -5.98 -1.28
N LEU A 315 -5.79 -6.42 -0.27
CA LEU A 315 -6.20 -6.50 1.15
C LEU A 315 -7.54 -7.23 1.39
N PHE A 316 -7.89 -8.24 0.57
CA PHE A 316 -9.20 -8.91 0.60
C PHE A 316 -9.64 -9.37 2.00
N SER A 317 -8.73 -10.02 2.75
CA SER A 317 -9.01 -10.66 4.04
C SER A 317 -8.81 -9.78 5.28
N ASN A 318 -8.40 -8.51 5.09
CA ASN A 318 -8.06 -7.62 6.21
C ASN A 318 -9.26 -7.47 7.13
N THR A 319 -9.07 -7.51 8.45
CA THR A 319 -10.17 -7.31 9.41
C THR A 319 -9.89 -6.09 10.29
N THR A 320 -8.73 -6.09 10.95
CA THR A 320 -8.29 -5.06 11.92
C THR A 320 -6.97 -4.41 11.53
N GLY A 321 -6.20 -5.02 10.61
CA GLY A 321 -4.93 -4.48 10.11
C GLY A 321 -5.07 -3.03 9.62
N SER A 322 -4.09 -2.19 9.92
CA SER A 322 -4.13 -0.74 9.68
C SER A 322 -2.82 -0.22 9.09
N PHE A 323 -2.85 0.96 8.46
CA PHE A 323 -1.71 1.57 7.77
C PHE A 323 -1.08 0.74 6.63
N ASN A 324 -1.79 -0.27 6.10
CA ASN A 324 -1.27 -1.11 5.03
C ASN A 324 -1.50 -0.47 3.65
N THR A 325 -0.51 -0.55 2.76
CA THR A 325 -0.59 -0.11 1.36
C THR A 325 -0.45 -1.30 0.42
N ALA A 326 -1.52 -1.68 -0.26
CA ALA A 326 -1.57 -2.77 -1.24
C ALA A 326 -1.89 -2.23 -2.63
N THR A 327 -0.93 -2.31 -3.55
CA THR A 327 -1.07 -1.86 -4.95
C THR A 327 -0.72 -3.01 -5.90
N GLY A 328 -1.74 -3.70 -6.39
CA GLY A 328 -1.62 -4.87 -7.27
C GLY A 328 -2.78 -5.85 -7.12
N SER A 329 -2.94 -6.77 -8.07
CA SER A 329 -3.87 -7.90 -7.92
C SER A 329 -3.39 -8.81 -6.80
N ARG A 330 -4.27 -9.13 -5.83
CA ARG A 330 -3.96 -9.95 -4.63
C ARG A 330 -2.77 -9.47 -3.77
N ALA A 331 -2.37 -8.21 -3.88
CA ALA A 331 -1.41 -7.63 -2.94
C ALA A 331 -2.01 -7.68 -1.52
N LEU A 332 -1.27 -8.23 -0.54
CA LEU A 332 -1.74 -8.42 0.85
C LEU A 332 -3.10 -9.18 0.98
N ASN A 333 -3.42 -10.10 0.06
CA ASN A 333 -4.73 -10.77 -0.01
C ASN A 333 -5.19 -11.42 1.31
N ASP A 334 -4.29 -12.12 2.01
CA ASP A 334 -4.59 -12.94 3.19
C ASP A 334 -4.33 -12.19 4.51
N ASN A 335 -3.94 -10.91 4.45
CA ASN A 335 -3.67 -10.10 5.65
C ASN A 335 -4.93 -10.03 6.49
N THR A 336 -4.86 -10.28 7.79
CA THR A 336 -6.00 -10.16 8.70
C THR A 336 -5.76 -9.03 9.70
N GLU A 337 -4.63 -9.11 10.40
CA GLU A 337 -4.29 -8.22 11.53
C GLU A 337 -2.97 -7.46 11.32
N GLY A 338 -2.18 -7.82 10.30
CA GLY A 338 -0.89 -7.18 10.01
C GLY A 338 -0.98 -5.68 9.77
N ILE A 339 0.02 -4.92 10.25
CA ILE A 339 0.05 -3.46 10.33
C ILE A 339 1.25 -2.90 9.56
N SER A 340 1.15 -1.69 9.01
CA SER A 340 2.24 -0.94 8.33
C SER A 340 2.84 -1.59 7.08
N ASN A 341 2.25 -2.66 6.54
CA ASN A 341 2.85 -3.37 5.42
C ASN A 341 2.65 -2.62 4.09
N THR A 342 3.71 -2.53 3.28
CA THR A 342 3.67 -1.97 1.92
C THR A 342 3.90 -3.08 0.90
N ALA A 343 2.91 -3.39 0.07
CA ALA A 343 2.97 -4.39 -0.98
C ALA A 343 2.61 -3.77 -2.35
N THR A 344 3.61 -3.60 -3.23
CA THR A 344 3.45 -3.03 -4.57
C THR A 344 3.88 -4.04 -5.63
N GLY A 345 2.92 -4.70 -6.27
CA GLY A 345 3.13 -5.75 -7.26
C GLY A 345 1.97 -6.75 -7.31
N GLU A 346 1.86 -7.50 -8.41
CA GLU A 346 0.98 -8.67 -8.44
C GLU A 346 1.50 -9.73 -7.47
N GLU A 347 0.61 -10.21 -6.62
CA GLU A 347 0.87 -11.22 -5.58
C GLU A 347 2.03 -10.89 -4.60
N ALA A 348 2.28 -9.58 -4.40
CA ALA A 348 3.20 -9.08 -3.37
C ALA A 348 2.60 -9.25 -1.96
N LEU A 349 3.37 -9.82 -1.04
CA LEU A 349 3.00 -10.13 0.36
C LEU A 349 1.67 -10.92 0.53
N THR A 350 1.21 -11.64 -0.49
CA THR A 350 -0.15 -12.21 -0.55
C THR A 350 -0.55 -13.06 0.66
N GLY A 351 0.33 -13.96 1.13
CA GLY A 351 0.07 -14.87 2.24
C GLY A 351 0.29 -14.29 3.64
N ASN A 352 0.61 -13.00 3.77
CA ASN A 352 0.81 -12.36 5.07
C ASN A 352 -0.49 -12.42 5.86
N THR A 353 -0.46 -12.78 7.14
CA THR A 353 -1.67 -12.79 7.98
C THR A 353 -1.54 -11.79 9.12
N THR A 354 -0.43 -11.87 9.86
CA THR A 354 -0.15 -11.02 11.04
C THR A 354 1.29 -10.49 11.07
N GLY A 355 2.04 -10.57 9.96
CA GLY A 355 3.34 -9.91 9.82
C GLY A 355 3.16 -8.39 9.74
N ASN A 356 4.10 -7.63 10.33
CA ASN A 356 4.05 -6.17 10.40
C ASN A 356 5.26 -5.53 9.72
N ASP A 357 5.13 -4.25 9.31
CA ASP A 357 6.24 -3.38 8.88
C ASP A 357 7.07 -3.94 7.68
N ASN A 358 6.52 -4.90 6.92
CA ASN A 358 7.17 -5.45 5.74
C ASN A 358 7.00 -4.54 4.51
N THR A 359 8.05 -4.42 3.69
CA THR A 359 8.01 -3.71 2.40
C THR A 359 8.34 -4.66 1.25
N ALA A 360 7.34 -5.00 0.42
CA ALA A 360 7.46 -5.82 -0.77
C ALA A 360 7.19 -4.99 -2.04
N THR A 361 8.20 -4.82 -2.89
CA THR A 361 8.08 -4.09 -4.17
C THR A 361 8.54 -4.96 -5.34
N GLY A 362 7.57 -5.49 -6.10
CA GLY A 362 7.76 -6.36 -7.25
C GLY A 362 6.79 -7.53 -7.27
N VAL A 363 6.67 -8.18 -8.43
CA VAL A 363 5.79 -9.35 -8.60
C VAL A 363 6.33 -10.52 -7.77
N ALA A 364 5.44 -11.14 -7.01
CA ALA A 364 5.73 -12.24 -6.08
C ALA A 364 6.79 -11.94 -4.98
N ALA A 365 7.02 -10.67 -4.63
CA ALA A 365 7.90 -10.32 -3.51
C ALA A 365 7.25 -10.72 -2.17
N LEU A 366 7.97 -11.46 -1.32
CA LEU A 366 7.53 -11.94 0.01
C LEU A 366 6.18 -12.71 0.01
N THR A 367 5.77 -13.33 -1.11
CA THR A 367 4.42 -13.91 -1.30
C THR A 367 4.00 -14.91 -0.23
N ARG A 368 4.93 -15.68 0.35
CA ARG A 368 4.63 -16.70 1.36
C ARG A 368 4.85 -16.26 2.80
N ASN A 369 5.22 -15.00 3.05
CA ASN A 369 5.39 -14.48 4.41
C ASN A 369 4.07 -14.65 5.14
N THR A 370 4.04 -15.20 6.36
CA THR A 370 2.79 -15.32 7.14
C THR A 370 2.82 -14.43 8.37
N THR A 371 3.89 -14.52 9.15
CA THR A 371 4.06 -13.79 10.41
C THR A 371 5.44 -13.16 10.58
N GLY A 372 6.28 -13.16 9.53
CA GLY A 372 7.54 -12.42 9.53
C GLY A 372 7.29 -10.91 9.52
N GLY A 373 8.09 -10.14 10.26
CA GLY A 373 8.05 -8.68 10.31
C GLY A 373 9.36 -8.04 9.85
N ASP A 374 9.32 -6.74 9.59
CA ASP A 374 10.50 -5.91 9.32
C ASP A 374 11.31 -6.35 8.08
N ASN A 375 10.72 -7.13 7.16
CA ASN A 375 11.40 -7.58 5.95
C ASN A 375 11.24 -6.58 4.80
N THR A 376 12.33 -6.23 4.13
CA THR A 376 12.33 -5.44 2.88
C THR A 376 12.70 -6.33 1.71
N ALA A 377 11.83 -6.45 0.70
CA ALA A 377 12.01 -7.25 -0.50
C ALA A 377 11.74 -6.40 -1.76
N THR A 378 12.76 -6.12 -2.56
CA THR A 378 12.62 -5.35 -3.82
C THR A 378 13.09 -6.16 -5.03
N GLY A 379 12.16 -6.65 -5.85
CA GLY A 379 12.45 -7.45 -7.04
C GLY A 379 11.37 -8.48 -7.36
N PHE A 380 11.65 -9.32 -8.37
CA PHE A 380 10.81 -10.48 -8.71
C PHE A 380 11.19 -11.68 -7.83
N ASP A 381 10.20 -12.31 -7.21
CA ASP A 381 10.36 -13.50 -6.32
C ASP A 381 11.41 -13.28 -5.19
N THR A 382 11.59 -12.03 -4.78
CA THR A 382 12.51 -11.64 -3.71
C THR A 382 11.92 -12.06 -2.37
N LEU A 383 12.69 -12.82 -1.55
CA LEU A 383 12.20 -13.41 -0.29
C LEU A 383 10.92 -14.28 -0.45
N GLY A 384 10.66 -14.83 -1.64
CA GLY A 384 9.38 -15.45 -2.00
C GLY A 384 8.90 -16.59 -1.08
N PHE A 385 9.81 -17.35 -0.46
CA PHE A 385 9.50 -18.47 0.45
C PHE A 385 9.58 -18.11 1.95
N ASN A 386 9.84 -16.84 2.32
CA ASN A 386 9.90 -16.45 3.73
C ASN A 386 8.56 -16.79 4.39
N THR A 387 8.55 -17.32 5.61
CA THR A 387 7.29 -17.57 6.34
C THR A 387 7.28 -16.80 7.66
N THR A 388 8.38 -16.90 8.42
CA THR A 388 8.51 -16.31 9.76
C THR A 388 9.89 -15.67 10.01
N GLY A 389 10.73 -15.55 8.98
CA GLY A 389 11.99 -14.81 9.08
C GLY A 389 11.73 -13.31 9.27
N VAL A 390 12.58 -12.63 10.04
CA VAL A 390 12.44 -11.20 10.36
C VAL A 390 13.70 -10.40 10.05
N GLU A 391 13.56 -9.08 9.91
CA GLU A 391 14.68 -8.13 9.73
C GLU A 391 15.56 -8.42 8.48
N ASN A 392 15.02 -9.12 7.47
CA ASN A 392 15.75 -9.42 6.23
C ASN A 392 15.60 -8.29 5.19
N THR A 393 16.72 -7.82 4.63
CA THR A 393 16.74 -6.85 3.52
C THR A 393 17.26 -7.50 2.24
N ALA A 394 16.38 -7.77 1.28
CA ALA A 394 16.70 -8.37 -0.02
C ALA A 394 16.35 -7.43 -1.18
N THR A 395 17.24 -7.33 -2.17
CA THR A 395 17.06 -6.51 -3.38
C THR A 395 17.67 -7.20 -4.58
N GLY A 396 16.86 -7.42 -5.61
CA GLY A 396 17.22 -8.16 -6.82
C GLY A 396 16.30 -9.36 -7.06
N ARG A 397 16.16 -9.74 -8.33
CA ARG A 397 15.42 -10.95 -8.73
C ARG A 397 16.02 -12.19 -8.02
N ASP A 398 15.16 -13.04 -7.48
CA ASP A 398 15.48 -14.26 -6.75
C ASP A 398 16.41 -14.04 -5.52
N ALA A 399 16.58 -12.79 -5.04
CA ALA A 399 17.42 -12.51 -3.90
C ALA A 399 16.77 -13.06 -2.62
N LEU A 400 17.53 -13.87 -1.88
CA LEU A 400 17.11 -14.52 -0.63
C LEU A 400 15.84 -15.37 -0.76
N VAL A 401 15.51 -15.82 -1.99
CA VAL A 401 14.21 -16.42 -2.36
C VAL A 401 13.81 -17.62 -1.52
N ASN A 402 14.75 -18.53 -1.20
CA ASN A 402 14.48 -19.77 -0.46
C ASN A 402 14.49 -19.62 1.08
N ASN A 403 14.69 -18.40 1.60
CA ASN A 403 14.67 -18.18 3.06
C ASN A 403 13.29 -18.52 3.60
N THR A 404 13.19 -19.21 4.73
CA THR A 404 11.92 -19.54 5.39
C THR A 404 11.86 -18.92 6.78
N THR A 405 12.93 -19.09 7.56
CA THR A 405 13.04 -18.67 8.96
C THR A 405 14.42 -18.07 9.30
N GLY A 406 15.23 -17.71 8.31
CA GLY A 406 16.47 -16.95 8.55
C GLY A 406 16.17 -15.48 8.83
N ASN A 407 16.97 -14.86 9.70
CA ASN A 407 16.80 -13.47 10.14
C ASN A 407 18.03 -12.62 9.83
N ASP A 408 17.88 -11.29 9.89
CA ASP A 408 19.01 -10.34 9.88
C ASP A 408 19.88 -10.41 8.60
N ASN A 409 19.37 -10.99 7.51
CA ASN A 409 20.14 -11.19 6.29
C ASN A 409 20.03 -9.99 5.34
N THR A 410 21.15 -9.53 4.80
CA THR A 410 21.22 -8.52 3.74
C THR A 410 21.64 -9.17 2.42
N ALA A 411 20.79 -9.16 1.40
CA ALA A 411 21.03 -9.79 0.10
C ALA A 411 20.81 -8.79 -1.06
N SER A 412 21.88 -8.23 -1.64
CA SER A 412 21.78 -7.24 -2.71
C SER A 412 22.43 -7.72 -4.01
N GLY A 413 21.61 -8.17 -4.96
CA GLY A 413 22.02 -8.68 -6.26
C GLY A 413 21.11 -9.78 -6.78
N PHE A 414 21.13 -10.01 -8.10
CA PHE A 414 20.45 -11.16 -8.71
C PHE A 414 20.95 -12.47 -8.08
N GLN A 415 20.04 -13.28 -7.53
CA GLN A 415 20.37 -14.54 -6.84
C GLN A 415 21.37 -14.40 -5.66
N ALA A 416 21.43 -13.23 -5.01
CA ALA A 416 22.16 -13.10 -3.74
C ALA A 416 21.48 -13.93 -2.64
N LEU A 417 22.24 -14.73 -1.89
CA LEU A 417 21.75 -15.71 -0.89
C LEU A 417 20.61 -16.63 -1.36
N SER A 418 20.54 -16.93 -2.66
CA SER A 418 19.41 -17.66 -3.25
C SER A 418 19.16 -19.07 -2.69
N ALA A 419 20.15 -19.71 -2.05
CA ALA A 419 20.01 -21.03 -1.42
C ALA A 419 19.83 -20.99 0.11
N ASN A 420 19.86 -19.80 0.73
CA ASN A 420 19.75 -19.69 2.19
C ASN A 420 18.32 -19.96 2.63
N THR A 421 18.12 -20.92 3.53
CA THR A 421 16.80 -21.31 4.07
C THR A 421 16.61 -20.85 5.51
N THR A 422 17.60 -21.11 6.37
CA THR A 422 17.54 -20.83 7.82
C THR A 422 18.77 -20.11 8.35
N GLY A 423 19.74 -19.76 7.50
CA GLY A 423 20.91 -19.01 7.91
C GLY A 423 20.55 -17.57 8.26
N ALA A 424 21.22 -17.00 9.26
CA ALA A 424 20.94 -15.67 9.79
C ALA A 424 22.19 -14.78 9.90
N ASN A 425 22.00 -13.46 9.97
CA ASN A 425 23.08 -12.46 10.08
C ASN A 425 24.10 -12.52 8.91
N ASN A 426 23.65 -12.89 7.70
CA ASN A 426 24.52 -12.97 6.53
C ASN A 426 24.41 -11.72 5.64
N ILE A 427 25.54 -11.22 5.15
CA ILE A 427 25.63 -10.09 4.22
C ILE A 427 26.16 -10.60 2.88
N ALA A 428 25.37 -10.47 1.82
CA ALA A 428 25.73 -10.87 0.46
C ALA A 428 25.52 -9.71 -0.53
N LEU A 429 26.61 -9.26 -1.15
CA LEU A 429 26.62 -8.10 -2.04
C LEU A 429 27.20 -8.47 -3.41
N GLY A 430 26.38 -8.40 -4.45
CA GLY A 430 26.70 -8.74 -5.84
C GLY A 430 25.82 -9.85 -6.42
N SER A 431 25.85 -9.98 -7.74
CA SER A 431 25.18 -11.09 -8.45
C SER A 431 25.72 -12.44 -7.97
N LYS A 432 24.85 -13.34 -7.53
CA LYS A 432 25.17 -14.65 -6.93
C LYS A 432 26.05 -14.60 -5.68
N ALA A 433 26.11 -13.46 -4.99
CA ALA A 433 26.82 -13.37 -3.72
C ALA A 433 26.18 -14.32 -2.69
N GLY A 434 26.97 -15.16 -2.02
CA GLY A 434 26.47 -16.15 -1.06
C GLY A 434 25.51 -17.19 -1.64
N SER A 435 25.42 -17.37 -2.97
CA SER A 435 24.41 -18.24 -3.60
C SER A 435 24.49 -19.73 -3.23
N ASN A 436 25.62 -20.18 -2.67
CA ASN A 436 25.80 -21.55 -2.17
C ASN A 436 25.54 -21.69 -0.66
N LEU A 437 25.34 -20.59 0.07
CA LEU A 437 25.08 -20.63 1.51
C LEU A 437 23.66 -21.13 1.78
N THR A 438 23.50 -22.05 2.73
CA THR A 438 22.24 -22.79 2.95
C THR A 438 21.62 -22.55 4.34
N THR A 439 22.35 -22.88 5.41
CA THR A 439 21.84 -22.86 6.79
C THR A 439 22.83 -22.19 7.76
N GLY A 440 23.76 -21.41 7.21
CA GLY A 440 24.93 -20.92 7.94
C GLY A 440 24.80 -19.46 8.34
N ASN A 441 25.51 -19.06 9.40
CA ASN A 441 25.31 -17.76 10.05
C ASN A 441 26.57 -16.88 10.04
N ASN A 442 26.37 -15.56 10.15
CA ASN A 442 27.43 -14.57 10.34
C ASN A 442 28.47 -14.54 9.19
N ASN A 443 28.04 -14.74 7.95
CA ASN A 443 28.93 -14.70 6.78
C ASN A 443 28.84 -13.36 6.03
N ILE A 444 29.96 -12.94 5.43
CA ILE A 444 30.04 -11.76 4.56
C ILE A 444 30.62 -12.19 3.21
N ASP A 445 29.76 -12.26 2.19
CA ASP A 445 30.08 -12.66 0.81
C ASP A 445 29.96 -11.44 -0.13
N ILE A 446 31.07 -10.86 -0.57
CA ILE A 446 31.09 -9.68 -1.46
C ILE A 446 31.69 -10.10 -2.81
N GLY A 447 30.84 -10.27 -3.84
CA GLY A 447 31.27 -10.82 -5.13
C GLY A 447 31.83 -12.25 -5.06
N ALA A 448 31.42 -13.00 -4.05
CA ALA A 448 31.84 -14.37 -3.74
C ALA A 448 30.61 -15.26 -3.55
N VAL A 449 30.65 -16.50 -4.02
CA VAL A 449 29.47 -17.40 -4.05
C VAL A 449 29.13 -18.09 -2.72
N GLY A 450 29.89 -17.86 -1.66
CA GLY A 450 29.76 -18.58 -0.38
C GLY A 450 30.05 -20.09 -0.47
N ALA A 451 29.81 -20.80 0.63
CA ALA A 451 29.86 -22.26 0.71
C ALA A 451 28.73 -22.83 1.60
N ALA A 452 28.27 -24.04 1.29
CA ALA A 452 27.14 -24.66 1.97
C ALA A 452 27.41 -24.91 3.46
N GLY A 453 26.45 -24.54 4.31
CA GLY A 453 26.54 -24.65 5.78
C GLY A 453 27.67 -23.84 6.45
N GLU A 454 28.39 -22.99 5.70
CA GLU A 454 29.54 -22.25 6.24
C GLU A 454 29.10 -21.18 7.25
N SER A 455 29.91 -20.86 8.26
CA SER A 455 29.55 -19.85 9.26
C SER A 455 30.73 -19.08 9.80
N ASN A 456 30.52 -17.80 10.14
CA ASN A 456 31.51 -16.88 10.69
C ASN A 456 32.72 -16.70 9.75
N LYS A 457 32.46 -16.36 8.47
CA LYS A 457 33.47 -16.18 7.43
C LYS A 457 33.29 -14.88 6.66
N ILE A 458 34.39 -14.39 6.07
CA ILE A 458 34.40 -13.26 5.14
C ILE A 458 35.03 -13.76 3.85
N ARG A 459 34.37 -13.52 2.72
CA ARG A 459 34.82 -13.84 1.36
C ARG A 459 34.61 -12.60 0.49
N ILE A 460 35.66 -12.16 -0.18
CA ILE A 460 35.64 -10.96 -1.04
C ILE A 460 36.27 -11.32 -2.38
N GLY A 461 35.51 -11.21 -3.46
CA GLY A 461 35.89 -11.60 -4.80
C GLY A 461 35.80 -13.11 -5.08
N THR A 462 36.16 -13.47 -6.31
CA THR A 462 36.15 -14.83 -6.85
C THR A 462 37.57 -15.21 -7.28
N GLY A 463 38.02 -16.41 -6.85
CA GLY A 463 39.34 -16.93 -7.20
C GLY A 463 39.59 -16.95 -8.72
N GLY A 464 40.77 -16.54 -9.15
CA GLY A 464 41.14 -16.40 -10.56
C GLY A 464 40.55 -15.17 -11.28
N THR A 465 39.59 -14.45 -10.67
CA THR A 465 39.02 -13.21 -11.26
C THR A 465 39.73 -11.96 -10.70
N GLN A 466 39.87 -11.86 -9.38
CA GLN A 466 40.62 -10.76 -8.75
C GLN A 466 42.11 -11.14 -8.63
N ASN A 467 42.99 -10.30 -9.18
CA ASN A 467 44.45 -10.46 -9.18
C ASN A 467 45.19 -9.43 -8.31
N GLY A 468 44.46 -8.57 -7.58
CA GLY A 468 45.02 -7.59 -6.66
C GLY A 468 43.98 -7.09 -5.67
N ALA A 469 44.41 -6.74 -4.45
CA ALA A 469 43.56 -6.28 -3.36
C ALA A 469 44.08 -4.94 -2.82
N PHE A 470 43.39 -3.84 -3.15
CA PHE A 470 43.76 -2.49 -2.75
C PHE A 470 42.88 -2.03 -1.59
N ILE A 471 43.46 -1.88 -0.40
CA ILE A 471 42.75 -1.44 0.81
C ILE A 471 43.40 -0.15 1.31
N ALA A 472 42.61 0.93 1.35
CA ALA A 472 43.06 2.23 1.84
C ALA A 472 43.39 2.17 3.34
N GLY A 473 44.37 2.98 3.78
CA GLY A 473 44.78 3.05 5.19
C GLY A 473 45.70 1.93 5.68
N ILE A 474 46.13 1.00 4.82
CA ILE A 474 47.17 0.01 5.18
C ILE A 474 48.58 0.56 4.91
N SER A 475 48.85 1.01 3.68
CA SER A 475 50.19 1.46 3.29
C SER A 475 50.60 2.76 4.00
N GLY A 476 51.81 2.79 4.56
CA GLY A 476 52.37 3.95 5.25
C GLY A 476 51.87 4.18 6.69
N VAL A 477 51.01 3.31 7.24
CA VAL A 477 50.42 3.49 8.58
C VAL A 477 51.12 2.62 9.63
N MET A 478 51.51 3.23 10.76
CA MET A 478 52.17 2.53 11.86
C MET A 478 51.16 1.81 12.76
N VAL A 479 51.39 0.51 13.01
CA VAL A 479 50.59 -0.30 13.94
C VAL A 479 51.38 -0.58 15.23
N ALA A 480 51.24 0.30 16.22
CA ALA A 480 51.86 0.10 17.53
C ALA A 480 51.30 -1.16 18.22
N ASN A 481 52.18 -1.98 18.82
CA ASN A 481 51.85 -3.28 19.44
C ASN A 481 51.18 -4.30 18.48
N GLY A 482 51.30 -4.12 17.16
CA GLY A 482 50.74 -5.03 16.16
C GLY A 482 51.42 -6.40 16.11
N VAL A 483 50.71 -7.39 15.58
CA VAL A 483 51.23 -8.72 15.26
C VAL A 483 51.15 -8.92 13.75
N GLY A 484 52.20 -9.49 13.15
CA GLY A 484 52.24 -9.77 11.72
C GLY A 484 51.14 -10.72 11.27
N VAL A 485 50.44 -10.34 10.20
CA VAL A 485 49.41 -11.17 9.55
C VAL A 485 50.07 -12.06 8.49
N ILE A 486 49.64 -13.31 8.42
CA ILE A 486 50.03 -14.30 7.41
C ILE A 486 48.83 -14.72 6.55
N VAL A 487 49.12 -15.28 5.39
CA VAL A 487 48.14 -15.90 4.47
C VAL A 487 48.51 -17.38 4.31
N ASN A 488 47.53 -18.30 4.36
CA ASN A 488 47.75 -19.70 4.04
C ASN A 488 47.43 -20.02 2.56
N SER A 489 47.69 -21.26 2.11
CA SER A 489 47.39 -21.75 0.76
C SER A 489 45.98 -21.36 0.27
N ASN A 490 44.98 -21.50 1.15
CA ASN A 490 43.56 -21.27 0.86
C ASN A 490 43.16 -19.79 0.95
N GLY A 491 44.10 -18.85 0.85
CA GLY A 491 43.88 -17.41 0.91
C GLY A 491 43.45 -16.83 2.27
N LYS A 492 43.47 -17.64 3.35
CA LYS A 492 42.98 -17.19 4.67
C LYS A 492 44.02 -16.33 5.38
N LEU A 493 43.65 -15.08 5.67
CA LEU A 493 44.37 -14.17 6.57
C LEU A 493 44.27 -14.65 8.04
N GLY A 494 45.36 -14.49 8.80
CA GLY A 494 45.38 -14.78 10.24
C GLY A 494 46.71 -14.42 10.90
N THR A 495 46.86 -14.71 12.20
CA THR A 495 48.12 -14.49 12.96
C THR A 495 48.63 -15.80 13.57
N VAL A 496 49.93 -15.86 13.85
CA VAL A 496 50.56 -17.02 14.50
C VAL A 496 50.57 -16.84 16.02
N VAL A 497 50.10 -17.85 16.76
CA VAL A 497 50.14 -17.86 18.24
C VAL A 497 51.33 -18.65 18.77
N SER A 498 52.03 -18.12 19.78
CA SER A 498 53.25 -18.74 20.32
C SER A 498 53.23 -19.00 21.84
N SER A 499 52.12 -18.68 22.53
CA SER A 499 51.95 -19.00 23.96
C SER A 499 51.94 -20.52 24.21
N ALA A 500 52.51 -20.97 25.32
CA ALA A 500 52.49 -22.38 25.73
C ALA A 500 51.06 -22.96 25.86
N ARG A 501 50.05 -22.11 26.09
CA ARG A 501 48.62 -22.52 26.11
C ARG A 501 48.10 -23.10 24.79
N PHE A 502 48.81 -22.89 23.69
CA PHE A 502 48.45 -23.34 22.35
C PHE A 502 49.47 -24.37 21.80
N LYS A 503 50.25 -25.01 22.67
CA LYS A 503 51.34 -25.92 22.31
C LYS A 503 51.32 -27.16 23.20
N GLU A 504 51.50 -28.31 22.57
CA GLU A 504 51.70 -29.61 23.21
C GLU A 504 53.10 -30.15 22.92
N ALA A 505 53.48 -31.26 23.56
CA ALA A 505 54.76 -31.96 23.37
C ALA A 505 56.03 -31.06 23.44
N ILE A 506 55.98 -29.98 24.23
CA ILE A 506 57.05 -28.98 24.33
C ILE A 506 58.32 -29.62 24.90
N LYS A 507 59.39 -29.64 24.10
CA LYS A 507 60.71 -30.20 24.44
C LYS A 507 61.83 -29.38 23.77
N PRO A 508 63.10 -29.53 24.20
CA PRO A 508 64.25 -28.99 23.48
C PRO A 508 64.31 -29.46 22.01
N MET A 509 64.89 -28.63 21.14
CA MET A 509 65.04 -28.98 19.71
C MET A 509 66.16 -30.00 19.46
N ASP A 510 67.15 -30.08 20.35
CA ASP A 510 68.31 -30.97 20.28
C ASP A 510 68.91 -31.05 18.86
N LYS A 511 68.86 -32.22 18.22
CA LYS A 511 69.42 -32.42 16.86
C LYS A 511 68.50 -31.96 15.73
N ALA A 512 67.22 -31.66 15.98
CA ALA A 512 66.29 -31.29 14.92
C ALA A 512 66.70 -30.00 14.18
N SER A 513 67.32 -29.06 14.90
CA SER A 513 67.84 -27.81 14.33
C SER A 513 69.12 -27.98 13.51
N GLU A 514 69.85 -29.10 13.63
CA GLU A 514 71.11 -29.35 12.88
C GLU A 514 70.87 -29.47 11.37
N ALA A 515 69.63 -29.77 10.95
CA ALA A 515 69.22 -29.79 9.54
C ALA A 515 69.49 -28.45 8.82
N ILE A 516 69.44 -27.30 9.52
CA ILE A 516 69.68 -26.00 8.87
C ILE A 516 71.14 -25.83 8.41
N LEU A 517 72.08 -26.59 8.98
CA LEU A 517 73.51 -26.50 8.67
C LEU A 517 73.85 -27.07 7.28
N ALA A 518 72.91 -27.78 6.65
CA ALA A 518 73.01 -28.26 5.27
C ALA A 518 72.32 -27.33 4.24
N LEU A 519 71.64 -26.28 4.68
CA LEU A 519 70.96 -25.32 3.80
C LEU A 519 71.97 -24.36 3.15
N LYS A 520 71.66 -23.91 1.93
CA LYS A 520 72.55 -23.06 1.12
C LYS A 520 71.87 -21.72 0.79
N PRO A 521 72.25 -20.62 1.46
CA PRO A 521 71.77 -19.29 1.12
C PRO A 521 72.16 -18.90 -0.31
N VAL A 522 71.24 -18.26 -1.03
CA VAL A 522 71.41 -17.76 -2.39
C VAL A 522 71.05 -16.28 -2.50
N THR A 523 71.64 -15.60 -3.48
CA THR A 523 71.19 -14.28 -3.95
C THR A 523 70.45 -14.45 -5.26
N PHE A 524 69.30 -13.81 -5.42
CA PHE A 524 68.46 -13.91 -6.61
C PHE A 524 67.80 -12.56 -6.94
N ARG A 525 67.05 -12.52 -8.04
CA ARG A 525 66.07 -11.46 -8.34
C ARG A 525 64.78 -12.18 -8.72
N TYR A 526 63.62 -11.61 -8.40
CA TYR A 526 62.37 -12.11 -8.94
C TYR A 526 62.30 -11.86 -10.45
N LYS A 527 61.36 -12.54 -11.13
CA LYS A 527 61.12 -12.30 -12.56
C LYS A 527 60.42 -10.95 -12.77
N GLU A 528 60.51 -10.41 -13.98
CA GLU A 528 60.01 -9.07 -14.34
C GLU A 528 58.49 -8.92 -14.14
N GLU A 529 57.74 -10.00 -14.24
CA GLU A 529 56.30 -10.06 -14.04
C GLU A 529 55.89 -10.04 -12.55
N LEU A 530 56.85 -10.19 -11.63
CA LEU A 530 56.66 -10.21 -10.17
C LEU A 530 57.37 -9.04 -9.47
N ASP A 531 58.50 -8.59 -10.01
CA ASP A 531 59.29 -7.45 -9.54
C ASP A 531 59.85 -6.69 -10.75
N PRO A 532 59.16 -5.65 -11.23
CA PRO A 532 59.62 -4.81 -12.34
C PRO A 532 60.94 -4.09 -12.05
N ASP A 533 61.19 -3.72 -10.79
CA ASP A 533 62.42 -3.05 -10.33
C ASP A 533 63.60 -4.04 -10.19
N LYS A 534 63.30 -5.36 -10.19
CA LYS A 534 64.24 -6.49 -10.14
C LYS A 534 65.24 -6.36 -8.99
N ILE A 535 64.77 -5.98 -7.80
CA ILE A 535 65.61 -5.69 -6.64
C ILE A 535 66.34 -6.98 -6.20
N PRO A 536 67.66 -6.95 -5.92
CA PRO A 536 68.39 -8.11 -5.40
C PRO A 536 67.81 -8.61 -4.07
N GLN A 537 67.47 -9.90 -4.02
CA GLN A 537 66.92 -10.60 -2.87
C GLN A 537 67.89 -11.66 -2.35
N PHE A 538 67.74 -12.03 -1.07
CA PHE A 538 68.56 -13.03 -0.39
C PHE A 538 67.64 -14.05 0.29
N GLY A 539 67.94 -15.34 0.18
CA GLY A 539 67.08 -16.38 0.75
C GLY A 539 67.52 -17.80 0.44
N LEU A 540 66.55 -18.72 0.35
CA LEU A 540 66.72 -20.15 0.11
C LEU A 540 65.79 -20.59 -1.04
N ILE A 541 66.25 -21.55 -1.85
CA ILE A 541 65.42 -22.20 -2.87
C ILE A 541 64.55 -23.26 -2.18
N ALA A 542 63.23 -23.15 -2.27
CA ALA A 542 62.32 -23.97 -1.48
C ALA A 542 62.44 -25.48 -1.79
N GLU A 543 62.66 -25.83 -3.05
CA GLU A 543 62.88 -27.19 -3.54
C GLU A 543 64.27 -27.73 -3.18
N GLU A 544 65.20 -26.90 -2.68
CA GLU A 544 66.43 -27.36 -2.02
C GLU A 544 66.23 -27.54 -0.52
N VAL A 545 65.41 -26.68 0.12
CA VAL A 545 65.01 -26.85 1.52
C VAL A 545 64.23 -28.16 1.71
N GLU A 546 63.27 -28.48 0.83
CA GLU A 546 62.48 -29.72 0.90
C GLU A 546 63.35 -30.98 0.97
N LYS A 547 64.43 -31.02 0.17
CA LYS A 547 65.38 -32.14 0.09
C LYS A 547 66.22 -32.32 1.37
N VAL A 548 66.37 -31.27 2.17
CA VAL A 548 67.10 -31.28 3.44
C VAL A 548 66.16 -31.52 4.62
N ASN A 549 65.00 -30.86 4.63
CA ASN A 549 63.92 -31.10 5.58
C ASN A 549 62.55 -30.66 4.99
N PRO A 550 61.62 -31.59 4.69
CA PRO A 550 60.32 -31.27 4.11
C PRO A 550 59.36 -30.55 5.07
N ASP A 551 59.62 -30.53 6.39
CA ASP A 551 58.79 -29.81 7.38
C ASP A 551 59.01 -28.27 7.32
N LEU A 552 60.05 -27.83 6.60
CA LEU A 552 60.46 -26.42 6.47
C LEU A 552 59.96 -25.74 5.18
N VAL A 553 59.06 -26.36 4.43
CA VAL A 553 58.43 -25.77 3.24
C VAL A 553 56.93 -25.62 3.40
N VAL A 554 56.37 -24.64 2.67
CA VAL A 554 54.93 -24.43 2.47
C VAL A 554 54.58 -24.92 1.08
N ARG A 555 53.46 -25.65 0.97
CA ARG A 555 52.93 -26.15 -0.30
C ARG A 555 51.75 -25.30 -0.80
N ASP A 556 51.51 -25.31 -2.10
CA ASP A 556 50.30 -24.76 -2.71
C ASP A 556 49.11 -25.75 -2.63
N GLU A 557 47.96 -25.38 -3.21
CA GLU A 557 46.76 -26.22 -3.22
C GLU A 557 46.92 -27.50 -4.09
N ASP A 558 47.89 -27.53 -5.01
CA ASP A 558 48.28 -28.72 -5.79
C ASP A 558 49.28 -29.63 -5.02
N GLY A 559 49.74 -29.22 -3.83
CA GLY A 559 50.74 -29.94 -3.05
C GLY A 559 52.20 -29.74 -3.50
N LYS A 560 52.45 -28.85 -4.46
CA LYS A 560 53.79 -28.49 -4.92
C LYS A 560 54.46 -27.57 -3.90
N VAL A 561 55.79 -27.59 -3.84
CA VAL A 561 56.54 -26.66 -3.00
C VAL A 561 56.38 -25.23 -3.55
N ASN A 562 56.07 -24.28 -2.67
CA ASN A 562 55.76 -22.89 -3.03
C ASN A 562 56.63 -21.88 -2.25
N SER A 563 56.94 -22.14 -0.98
CA SER A 563 57.75 -21.22 -0.16
C SER A 563 58.49 -21.93 0.97
N VAL A 564 59.40 -21.21 1.63
CA VAL A 564 60.17 -21.67 2.80
C VAL A 564 59.56 -21.10 4.08
N ARG A 565 59.49 -21.93 5.11
CA ARG A 565 59.07 -21.57 6.47
C ARG A 565 60.18 -20.84 7.21
N TYR A 566 60.48 -19.62 6.78
CA TYR A 566 61.54 -18.80 7.35
C TYR A 566 61.35 -18.54 8.86
N GLU A 567 60.11 -18.58 9.37
CA GLU A 567 59.83 -18.48 10.82
C GLU A 567 60.38 -19.68 11.60
N ALA A 568 60.31 -20.88 11.02
CA ALA A 568 60.87 -22.10 11.60
C ALA A 568 62.40 -22.12 11.48
N VAL A 569 62.93 -21.75 10.30
CA VAL A 569 64.39 -21.64 10.06
C VAL A 569 65.03 -20.68 11.05
N ASN A 570 64.43 -19.50 11.29
CA ASN A 570 64.94 -18.52 12.24
C ASN A 570 64.92 -19.04 13.69
N ALA A 571 63.89 -19.79 14.09
CA ALA A 571 63.83 -20.41 15.42
C ALA A 571 64.88 -21.52 15.61
N MET A 572 65.15 -22.31 14.56
CA MET A 572 66.21 -23.33 14.58
C MET A 572 67.60 -22.70 14.57
N LEU A 573 67.79 -21.60 13.83
CA LEU A 573 69.04 -20.82 13.80
C LEU A 573 69.39 -20.25 15.18
N LEU A 574 68.40 -19.79 15.94
CA LEU A 574 68.60 -19.37 17.33
C LEU A 574 69.11 -20.54 18.21
N ASN A 575 68.62 -21.76 18.01
CA ASN A 575 69.09 -22.93 18.78
C ASN A 575 70.53 -23.31 18.42
N GLU A 576 70.90 -23.36 17.13
CA GLU A 576 72.28 -23.62 16.71
C GLU A 576 73.24 -22.49 17.14
N PHE A 577 72.81 -21.23 17.09
CA PHE A 577 73.58 -20.10 17.63
C PHE A 577 73.83 -20.26 19.14
N LEU A 578 72.82 -20.65 19.91
CA LEU A 578 72.97 -20.90 21.35
C LEU A 578 73.87 -22.12 21.66
N LYS A 579 73.86 -23.18 20.84
CA LYS A 579 74.84 -24.27 20.93
C LYS A 579 76.26 -23.77 20.66
N ALA A 580 76.45 -23.03 19.56
CA ALA A 580 77.75 -22.50 19.15
C ALA A 580 78.34 -21.54 20.22
N HIS A 581 77.51 -20.67 20.79
CA HIS A 581 77.92 -19.75 21.85
C HIS A 581 78.37 -20.47 23.13
N ARG A 582 77.63 -21.50 23.58
CA ARG A 582 78.05 -22.33 24.73
C ARG A 582 79.39 -23.03 24.47
N LYS A 583 79.55 -23.63 23.29
CA LYS A 583 80.80 -24.30 22.90
C LYS A 583 81.98 -23.32 22.84
N LEU A 584 81.73 -22.07 22.44
CA LEU A 584 82.74 -21.01 22.46
C LEU A 584 83.14 -20.65 23.90
N GLN A 585 82.19 -20.52 24.83
CA GLN A 585 82.47 -20.31 26.26
C GLN A 585 83.25 -21.47 26.90
N GLU A 586 82.94 -22.72 26.54
CA GLU A 586 83.71 -23.91 26.95
C GLU A 586 85.14 -23.89 26.40
N GLN A 587 85.34 -23.38 25.18
CA GLN A 587 86.66 -23.19 24.58
C GLN A 587 87.43 -22.05 25.25
N GLU A 588 86.81 -20.90 25.52
CA GLU A 588 87.41 -19.79 26.28
C GLU A 588 87.85 -20.22 27.68
N THR A 589 86.99 -20.92 28.43
CA THR A 589 87.30 -21.49 29.75
C THR A 589 88.47 -22.50 29.67
N THR A 590 88.52 -23.27 28.57
CA THR A 590 89.62 -24.21 28.31
C THR A 590 90.93 -23.49 28.02
N ILE A 591 90.89 -22.40 27.24
CA ILE A 591 92.03 -21.55 26.90
C ILE A 591 92.54 -20.85 28.16
N GLU A 592 91.67 -20.32 29.03
CA GLU A 592 92.07 -19.78 30.34
C GLU A 592 92.78 -20.81 31.22
N ARG A 593 92.27 -22.05 31.28
CA ARG A 593 92.92 -23.13 32.04
C ARG A 593 94.28 -23.47 31.45
N GLN A 594 94.37 -23.60 30.12
CA GLN A 594 95.63 -23.85 29.42
C GLN A 594 96.65 -22.71 29.63
N GLN A 595 96.19 -21.45 29.63
CA GLN A 595 97.02 -20.29 29.92
C GLN A 595 97.58 -20.33 31.35
N LYS A 596 96.75 -20.64 32.36
CA LYS A 596 97.18 -20.83 33.76
C LYS A 596 98.14 -22.02 33.92
N GLU A 597 97.93 -23.11 33.17
CA GLU A 597 98.84 -24.25 33.11
C GLU A 597 100.19 -23.90 32.45
N ILE A 598 100.18 -23.12 31.38
CA ILE A 598 101.40 -22.60 30.72
C ILE A 598 102.17 -21.67 31.67
N GLU A 599 101.50 -20.74 32.35
CA GLU A 599 102.13 -19.85 33.34
C GLU A 599 102.79 -20.63 34.49
N ALA A 600 102.10 -21.64 35.03
CA ALA A 600 102.64 -22.53 36.04
C ALA A 600 103.85 -23.34 35.53
N LEU A 601 103.78 -23.82 34.28
CA LEU A 601 104.88 -24.56 33.64
C LEU A 601 106.09 -23.65 33.37
N THR A 602 105.88 -22.39 32.95
CA THR A 602 106.93 -21.39 32.75
C THR A 602 107.61 -21.00 34.05
N ALA A 603 106.84 -20.80 35.13
CA ALA A 603 107.40 -20.56 36.47
C ALA A 603 108.17 -21.79 37.01
N GLY A 604 107.71 -23.00 36.69
CA GLY A 604 108.45 -24.24 36.92
C GLY A 604 109.77 -24.30 36.15
N LEU A 605 109.74 -23.93 34.87
CA LEU A 605 110.92 -23.89 34.00
C LEU A 605 111.96 -22.90 34.50
N GLN A 606 111.55 -21.68 34.90
CA GLN A 606 112.43 -20.68 35.51
C GLN A 606 113.11 -21.20 36.79
N LYS A 607 112.40 -21.95 37.64
CA LYS A 607 113.00 -22.61 38.82
C LYS A 607 114.00 -23.72 38.46
N VAL A 608 113.83 -24.39 37.31
CA VAL A 608 114.80 -25.36 36.80
C VAL A 608 116.02 -24.64 36.22
N THR A 609 115.85 -23.58 35.43
CA THR A 609 116.95 -22.75 34.90
C THR A 609 117.81 -22.19 36.03
N ALA A 610 117.20 -21.60 37.06
CA ALA A 610 117.92 -21.08 38.23
C ALA A 610 118.69 -22.18 39.01
N ARG A 611 118.20 -23.43 39.00
CA ARG A 611 118.93 -24.59 39.55
C ARG A 611 120.10 -25.03 38.67
N VAL A 612 120.00 -24.90 37.36
CA VAL A 612 121.10 -25.21 36.42
C VAL A 612 122.17 -24.13 36.47
N GLU A 613 121.80 -22.86 36.56
CA GLU A 613 122.74 -21.74 36.78
C GLU A 613 123.49 -21.89 38.11
N ALA A 614 122.81 -22.26 39.19
CA ALA A 614 123.42 -22.59 40.47
C ALA A 614 124.27 -23.89 40.45
N GLY A 615 124.17 -24.72 39.41
CA GLY A 615 124.89 -25.99 39.28
C GLY A 615 126.19 -25.93 38.46
N ASN A 616 126.43 -24.84 37.71
CA ASN A 616 127.55 -24.75 36.76
C ASN A 616 128.84 -24.10 37.32
N SER A 617 128.88 -23.77 38.61
CA SER A 617 130.04 -23.13 39.29
C SER A 617 131.12 -24.14 39.74
N ILE A 618 131.78 -24.79 38.77
CA ILE A 618 132.88 -25.73 39.04
C ILE A 618 134.16 -24.98 39.50
N PRO A 619 134.91 -25.44 40.52
CA PRO A 619 136.09 -24.74 41.06
C PRO A 619 137.31 -24.76 40.14
N ARG A 620 138.25 -23.82 40.34
CA ARG A 620 139.54 -23.77 39.62
C ARG A 620 140.73 -23.49 40.54
N VAL A 621 141.71 -24.38 40.51
CA VAL A 621 143.06 -24.34 41.13
C VAL A 621 143.97 -25.04 40.08
N VAL A 622 145.26 -24.79 39.83
CA VAL A 622 146.51 -24.52 40.58
C VAL A 622 147.51 -23.89 39.58
N SER A 623 148.48 -22.99 39.85
CA SER A 623 148.77 -22.01 40.93
C SER A 623 150.00 -21.16 40.52
N GLY A 624 150.25 -20.02 41.17
CA GLY A 624 151.63 -19.51 41.38
C GLY A 624 152.14 -18.35 40.52
N ASN A 625 152.10 -17.14 41.06
CA ASN A 625 153.30 -16.50 41.65
C ASN A 625 152.87 -15.50 42.73
#